data_AF-A0A957A8D1-F1
#
_entry.id   AF-A0A957A8D1-F1
#
_cell.length_a   1.000
_cell.length_b   1.000
_cell.length_c   1.000
_cell.angle_alpha   90.00
_cell.angle_beta   90.00
_cell.angle_gamma   90.00
#
_symmetry.space_group_name_H-M   'P 1'
#
loop_
_entity.id
_entity.type
_entity.pdbx_description
1 polymer ?
#
loop_
_entity_poly.entity_id
_entity_poly.type
_entity_poly.pdbx_seq_one_letter_code
_entity_poly.pdbx_strand_id
1 'polypeptide(L)'
;GGTHYDFWHTTGTAGTLGAAAAAARLLGLDEAAARNALGSAGTMTAGLWEFLADGAMSKQLHPGKAAHDGILAALLAQRGFTGASKILEGPKGLLAAMSEDARPEMLTDGLSIEQPHWRVEGVSFKVHASCRHTHPAVDAALALRARPDFDLDAIDRIHVRVYRAALGLLEGVEPTTPYAAKFSLPFCVAAALRFGELGLARFTDETVADAETLALADRITFAPDEELSALYPSRWPSILEATLKDGAT
;
A
#
# COMPACT_ATOMS: atom_id res chain seq x y z
N GLY A 1 -2.12 13.13 -9.74
CA GLY A 1 -0.78 13.31 -9.20
C GLY A 1 -0.76 12.81 -7.77
N GLY A 2 0.13 13.38 -6.96
CA GLY A 2 0.28 13.03 -5.56
C GLY A 2 -0.98 13.33 -4.74
N THR A 3 -1.66 14.44 -5.03
CA THR A 3 -2.87 14.91 -4.29
C THR A 3 -4.03 13.92 -4.29
N HIS A 4 -4.07 13.02 -5.27
CA HIS A 4 -5.06 11.93 -5.30
C HIS A 4 -4.93 11.03 -4.06
N TYR A 5 -3.70 10.73 -3.68
CA TYR A 5 -3.41 9.76 -2.64
C TYR A 5 -3.79 10.26 -1.24
N ASP A 6 -3.99 11.56 -1.06
CA ASP A 6 -4.37 12.16 0.22
C ASP A 6 -5.76 11.72 0.67
N PHE A 7 -6.68 11.47 -0.28
CA PHE A 7 -8.07 11.10 0.00
C PHE A 7 -8.42 9.71 -0.53
N TRP A 8 -7.82 9.31 -1.65
CA TRP A 8 -8.26 8.16 -2.42
C TRP A 8 -7.29 6.99 -2.33
N HIS A 9 -7.84 5.83 -2.04
CA HIS A 9 -7.12 4.57 -2.10
C HIS A 9 -7.01 4.08 -3.55
N THR A 10 -5.81 4.18 -4.11
CA THR A 10 -5.50 3.84 -5.51
C THR A 10 -5.89 2.42 -5.91
N THR A 11 -5.88 1.47 -4.99
CA THR A 11 -6.36 0.09 -5.24
C THR A 11 -7.81 0.07 -5.71
N GLY A 12 -8.66 0.92 -5.11
CA GLY A 12 -10.07 1.03 -5.52
C GLY A 12 -10.19 1.82 -6.81
N THR A 13 -9.56 2.99 -6.88
CA THR A 13 -9.76 3.91 -8.00
C THR A 13 -9.14 3.41 -9.30
N ALA A 14 -7.84 3.10 -9.31
CA ALA A 14 -7.16 2.58 -10.49
C ALA A 14 -7.53 1.12 -10.79
N GLY A 15 -7.82 0.33 -9.74
CA GLY A 15 -8.22 -1.06 -9.88
C GLY A 15 -9.49 -1.25 -10.71
N THR A 16 -10.48 -0.35 -10.56
CA THR A 16 -11.74 -0.41 -11.33
C THR A 16 -11.49 -0.27 -12.83
N LEU A 17 -10.62 0.66 -13.23
CA LEU A 17 -10.25 0.86 -14.63
C LEU A 17 -9.41 -0.31 -15.17
N GLY A 18 -8.45 -0.81 -14.39
CA GLY A 18 -7.64 -1.97 -14.76
C GLY A 18 -8.48 -3.23 -14.97
N ALA A 19 -9.44 -3.49 -14.07
CA ALA A 19 -10.37 -4.60 -14.19
C ALA A 19 -11.27 -4.46 -15.43
N ALA A 20 -11.77 -3.26 -15.73
CA ALA A 20 -12.56 -3.01 -16.93
C ALA A 20 -11.76 -3.26 -18.22
N ALA A 21 -10.52 -2.77 -18.29
CA ALA A 21 -9.64 -2.99 -19.43
C ALA A 21 -9.34 -4.48 -19.65
N ALA A 22 -9.02 -5.22 -18.58
CA ALA A 22 -8.78 -6.65 -18.64
C ALA A 22 -10.04 -7.42 -19.09
N ALA A 23 -11.20 -7.13 -18.50
CA ALA A 23 -12.46 -7.76 -18.86
C ALA A 23 -12.87 -7.46 -20.32
N ALA A 24 -12.73 -6.22 -20.77
CA ALA A 24 -13.00 -5.82 -22.16
C ALA A 24 -12.12 -6.62 -23.14
N ARG A 25 -10.84 -6.80 -22.83
CA ARG A 25 -9.91 -7.62 -23.63
C ARG A 25 -10.33 -9.08 -23.68
N LEU A 26 -10.70 -9.68 -22.56
CA LEU A 26 -11.13 -11.08 -22.48
C LEU A 26 -12.45 -11.34 -23.23
N LEU A 27 -13.35 -10.36 -23.23
CA LEU A 27 -14.62 -10.42 -23.95
C LEU A 27 -14.49 -10.12 -25.45
N GLY A 28 -13.29 -9.75 -25.93
CA GLY A 28 -13.06 -9.41 -27.33
C GLY A 28 -13.79 -8.15 -27.79
N LEU A 29 -13.98 -7.18 -26.89
CA LEU A 29 -14.66 -5.92 -27.23
C LEU A 29 -13.84 -5.11 -28.25
N ASP A 30 -14.53 -4.49 -29.19
CA ASP A 30 -13.93 -3.51 -30.11
C ASP A 30 -13.57 -2.20 -29.38
N GLU A 31 -12.94 -1.28 -30.10
CA GLU A 31 -12.51 0.02 -29.54
C GLU A 31 -13.67 0.83 -28.95
N ALA A 32 -14.83 0.83 -29.62
CA ALA A 32 -15.97 1.62 -29.19
C ALA A 32 -16.58 1.06 -27.89
N ALA A 33 -16.75 -0.26 -27.82
CA ALA A 33 -17.23 -0.94 -26.64
C ALA A 33 -16.20 -0.89 -25.49
N ALA A 34 -14.91 -1.04 -25.76
CA ALA A 34 -13.86 -0.90 -24.75
C ALA A 34 -13.83 0.52 -24.15
N ARG A 35 -13.98 1.55 -24.98
CA ARG A 35 -14.11 2.95 -24.52
C ARG A 35 -15.36 3.15 -23.65
N ASN A 36 -16.49 2.55 -24.02
CA ASN A 36 -17.70 2.58 -23.19
C ASN A 36 -17.49 1.87 -21.85
N ALA A 37 -16.80 0.72 -21.84
CA ALA A 37 -16.47 0.00 -20.62
C ALA A 37 -15.62 0.85 -19.67
N LEU A 38 -14.57 1.50 -20.18
CA LEU A 38 -13.77 2.45 -19.38
C LEU A 38 -14.62 3.63 -18.90
N GLY A 39 -15.49 4.16 -19.76
CA GLY A 39 -16.45 5.23 -19.43
C GLY A 39 -17.35 4.89 -18.25
N SER A 40 -17.95 3.70 -18.25
CA SER A 40 -18.82 3.21 -17.17
C SER A 40 -18.02 2.85 -15.91
N ALA A 41 -16.83 2.25 -16.07
CA ALA A 41 -15.96 1.93 -14.95
C ALA A 41 -15.51 3.19 -14.21
N GLY A 42 -15.09 4.22 -14.95
CA GLY A 42 -14.58 5.45 -14.38
C GLY A 42 -15.61 6.23 -13.55
N THR A 43 -16.90 6.16 -13.87
CA THR A 43 -17.93 6.79 -13.01
C THR A 43 -18.25 5.97 -11.74
N MET A 44 -17.81 4.72 -11.65
CA MET A 44 -17.98 3.86 -10.46
C MET A 44 -16.72 3.80 -9.59
N THR A 45 -15.60 4.35 -10.07
CA THR A 45 -14.34 4.51 -9.33
C THR A 45 -14.57 5.17 -7.97
N ALA A 46 -14.13 4.51 -6.90
CA ALA A 46 -14.25 4.99 -5.53
C ALA A 46 -13.18 4.34 -4.62
N GLY A 47 -13.15 4.77 -3.35
CA GLY A 47 -12.33 4.18 -2.29
C GLY A 47 -11.62 5.27 -1.49
N LEU A 48 -12.12 5.57 -0.30
CA LEU A 48 -11.56 6.60 0.59
C LEU A 48 -10.61 5.98 1.61
N TRP A 49 -9.61 6.75 2.06
CA TRP A 49 -8.64 6.31 3.07
C TRP A 49 -9.17 6.22 4.50
N GLU A 50 -10.38 6.72 4.78
CA GLU A 50 -10.93 6.85 6.13
C GLU A 50 -10.93 5.57 6.96
N PHE A 51 -10.90 4.39 6.33
CA PHE A 51 -10.75 3.11 7.03
C PHE A 51 -9.48 3.00 7.91
N LEU A 52 -8.49 3.87 7.70
CA LEU A 52 -7.29 3.90 8.54
C LEU A 52 -7.58 4.39 9.96
N ALA A 53 -8.57 5.28 10.13
CA ALA A 53 -8.87 5.90 11.42
C ALA A 53 -9.31 4.88 12.48
N ASP A 54 -10.01 3.84 12.07
CA ASP A 54 -10.57 2.81 12.97
C ASP A 54 -10.20 1.37 12.56
N GLY A 55 -9.40 1.19 11.50
CA GLY A 55 -9.03 -0.12 10.98
C GLY A 55 -10.19 -0.87 10.32
N ALA A 56 -11.18 -0.18 9.73
CA ALA A 56 -12.36 -0.79 9.14
C ALA A 56 -12.06 -1.81 8.01
N MET A 57 -12.96 -2.81 7.91
CA MET A 57 -12.95 -3.84 6.86
C MET A 57 -13.22 -3.29 5.44
N SER A 58 -13.60 -2.01 5.32
CA SER A 58 -13.87 -1.37 4.02
C SER A 58 -12.62 -1.30 3.13
N LYS A 59 -11.40 -1.38 3.68
CA LYS A 59 -10.19 -1.54 2.84
C LYS A 59 -10.28 -2.77 1.95
N GLN A 60 -10.71 -3.91 2.48
CA GLN A 60 -10.80 -5.18 1.76
C GLN A 60 -11.92 -5.15 0.73
N LEU A 61 -12.96 -4.35 0.99
CA LEU A 61 -14.02 -4.09 0.01
C LEU A 61 -13.46 -3.42 -1.24
N HIS A 62 -12.48 -2.52 -1.13
CA HIS A 62 -11.94 -1.75 -2.27
C HIS A 62 -11.50 -2.61 -3.47
N PRO A 63 -10.57 -3.58 -3.35
CA PRO A 63 -10.18 -4.42 -4.48
C PRO A 63 -11.32 -5.31 -5.00
N GLY A 64 -12.18 -5.84 -4.12
CA GLY A 64 -13.31 -6.68 -4.52
C GLY A 64 -14.35 -5.90 -5.31
N LYS A 65 -14.69 -4.70 -4.85
CA LYS A 65 -15.63 -3.79 -5.50
C LYS A 65 -15.06 -3.25 -6.82
N ALA A 66 -13.77 -2.91 -6.86
CA ALA A 66 -13.09 -2.51 -8.08
C ALA A 66 -13.15 -3.60 -9.17
N ALA A 67 -12.86 -4.85 -8.80
CA ALA A 67 -12.97 -5.98 -9.72
C ALA A 67 -14.41 -6.18 -10.22
N HIS A 68 -15.38 -6.15 -9.29
CA HIS A 68 -16.81 -6.24 -9.62
C HIS A 68 -17.24 -5.16 -10.62
N ASP A 69 -16.93 -3.90 -10.33
CA ASP A 69 -17.40 -2.76 -11.11
C ASP A 69 -16.75 -2.72 -12.49
N GLY A 70 -15.48 -3.09 -12.61
CA GLY A 70 -14.81 -3.22 -13.90
C GLY A 70 -15.40 -4.33 -14.78
N ILE A 71 -15.68 -5.51 -14.19
CA ILE A 71 -16.35 -6.61 -14.91
C ILE A 71 -17.76 -6.20 -15.35
N LEU A 72 -18.54 -5.58 -14.45
CA LEU A 72 -19.87 -5.08 -14.76
C LEU A 72 -19.84 -4.08 -15.92
N ALA A 73 -18.90 -3.13 -15.90
CA ALA A 73 -18.75 -2.12 -16.95
C ALA A 73 -18.48 -2.76 -18.34
N ALA A 74 -17.60 -3.76 -18.39
CA ALA A 74 -17.32 -4.47 -19.64
C ALA A 74 -18.53 -5.29 -20.15
N LEU A 75 -19.26 -5.94 -19.24
CA LEU A 75 -20.48 -6.70 -19.59
C LEU A 75 -21.62 -5.79 -20.07
N LEU A 76 -21.73 -4.59 -19.52
CA LEU A 76 -22.68 -3.56 -19.97
C LEU A 76 -22.30 -3.07 -21.37
N ALA A 77 -21.03 -2.74 -21.59
CA ALA A 77 -20.55 -2.29 -22.89
C ALA A 77 -20.70 -3.36 -23.99
N GLN A 78 -20.49 -4.64 -23.67
CA GLN A 78 -20.78 -5.77 -24.58
C GLN A 78 -22.23 -5.78 -25.07
N ARG A 79 -23.16 -5.27 -24.26
CA ARG A 79 -24.59 -5.17 -24.57
C ARG A 79 -24.98 -3.81 -25.17
N GLY A 80 -24.02 -2.99 -25.55
CA GLY A 80 -24.25 -1.68 -26.17
C GLY A 80 -24.55 -0.56 -25.18
N PHE A 81 -24.36 -0.76 -23.87
CA PHE A 81 -24.45 0.33 -22.90
C PHE A 81 -23.33 1.35 -23.14
N THR A 82 -23.66 2.64 -23.10
CA THR A 82 -22.70 3.71 -23.37
C THR A 82 -22.08 4.26 -22.09
N GLY A 83 -20.78 4.55 -22.16
CA GLY A 83 -20.04 5.22 -21.08
C GLY A 83 -19.56 6.60 -21.53
N ALA A 84 -19.19 7.47 -20.58
CA ALA A 84 -18.62 8.77 -20.92
C ALA A 84 -17.29 8.59 -21.68
N SER A 85 -17.22 9.08 -22.91
CA SER A 85 -16.08 8.86 -23.82
C SER A 85 -14.78 9.55 -23.37
N LYS A 86 -14.87 10.55 -22.48
CA LYS A 86 -13.75 11.29 -21.89
C LYS A 86 -13.74 11.20 -20.37
N ILE A 87 -14.07 10.03 -19.82
CA ILE A 87 -14.18 9.85 -18.37
C ILE A 87 -12.87 10.12 -17.61
N LEU A 88 -11.71 9.97 -18.27
CA LEU A 88 -10.41 10.21 -17.64
C LEU A 88 -10.06 11.71 -17.65
N GLU A 89 -9.97 12.32 -18.84
CA GLU A 89 -9.47 13.69 -19.02
C GLU A 89 -10.53 14.79 -19.21
N GLY A 90 -11.82 14.44 -19.26
CA GLY A 90 -12.89 15.43 -19.43
C GLY A 90 -12.95 16.44 -18.28
N PRO A 91 -13.61 17.60 -18.45
CA PRO A 91 -13.71 18.63 -17.41
C PRO A 91 -14.48 18.19 -16.15
N LYS A 92 -15.23 17.07 -16.24
CA LYS A 92 -15.88 16.37 -15.13
C LYS A 92 -15.39 14.93 -15.01
N GLY A 93 -14.19 14.65 -15.53
CA GLY A 93 -13.54 13.35 -15.53
C GLY A 93 -12.72 13.11 -14.26
N LEU A 94 -12.20 11.90 -14.14
CA LEU A 94 -11.47 11.43 -12.96
C LEU A 94 -10.26 12.30 -12.63
N LEU A 95 -9.48 12.70 -13.63
CA LEU A 95 -8.29 13.51 -13.41
C LEU A 95 -8.64 14.84 -12.73
N ALA A 96 -9.66 15.54 -13.25
CA ALA A 96 -10.11 16.80 -12.68
C ALA A 96 -10.81 16.64 -11.32
N ALA A 97 -11.55 15.55 -11.12
CA ALA A 97 -12.34 15.33 -9.92
C ALA A 97 -11.55 14.81 -8.72
N MET A 98 -10.47 14.06 -8.97
CA MET A 98 -9.77 13.31 -7.91
C MET A 98 -8.32 13.74 -7.71
N SER A 99 -7.84 14.81 -8.38
CA SER A 99 -6.48 15.29 -8.21
C SER A 99 -6.32 16.72 -8.72
N GLU A 100 -5.70 17.58 -7.91
CA GLU A 100 -5.39 18.97 -8.30
C GLU A 100 -4.11 19.04 -9.16
N ASP A 101 -3.24 18.04 -9.02
CA ASP A 101 -1.96 17.89 -9.74
C ASP A 101 -1.97 16.69 -10.70
N ALA A 102 -3.11 16.48 -11.37
CA ALA A 102 -3.23 15.45 -12.39
C ALA A 102 -2.20 15.65 -13.52
N ARG A 103 -1.63 14.54 -14.00
CA ARG A 103 -0.68 14.50 -15.11
C ARG A 103 -1.23 13.62 -16.24
N PRO A 104 -2.06 14.16 -17.14
CA PRO A 104 -2.72 13.38 -18.19
C PRO A 104 -1.75 12.60 -19.08
N GLU A 105 -0.56 13.13 -19.32
CA GLU A 105 0.50 12.49 -20.11
C GLU A 105 0.91 11.13 -19.54
N MET A 106 0.78 10.92 -18.24
CA MET A 106 1.10 9.65 -17.58
C MET A 106 0.11 8.53 -17.90
N LEU A 107 -1.09 8.83 -18.40
CA LEU A 107 -2.09 7.80 -18.75
C LEU A 107 -1.61 6.87 -19.86
N THR A 108 -0.72 7.36 -20.73
CA THR A 108 -0.20 6.62 -21.89
C THR A 108 1.29 6.32 -21.81
N ASP A 109 1.93 6.70 -20.70
CA ASP A 109 3.36 6.47 -20.47
C ASP A 109 3.65 4.96 -20.35
N GLY A 110 4.39 4.42 -21.33
CA GLY A 110 4.67 2.99 -21.39
C GLY A 110 3.43 2.15 -21.76
N LEU A 111 2.63 2.59 -22.75
CA LEU A 111 1.58 1.78 -23.40
C LEU A 111 1.92 1.35 -24.85
N SER A 112 3.16 1.48 -25.32
CA SER A 112 3.56 1.01 -26.65
C SER A 112 3.73 -0.51 -26.66
N ILE A 113 3.19 -1.19 -27.67
CA ILE A 113 3.47 -2.63 -27.89
C ILE A 113 4.98 -2.91 -28.08
N GLU A 114 5.75 -1.92 -28.53
CA GLU A 114 7.19 -2.04 -28.78
C GLU A 114 8.06 -1.68 -27.57
N GLN A 115 7.45 -1.46 -26.40
CA GLN A 115 8.21 -1.06 -25.21
C GLN A 115 9.08 -2.19 -24.65
N PRO A 116 10.26 -1.85 -24.09
CA PRO A 116 11.20 -2.85 -23.60
C PRO A 116 10.74 -3.57 -22.32
N HIS A 117 9.84 -2.94 -21.55
CA HIS A 117 9.38 -3.44 -20.25
C HIS A 117 7.90 -3.13 -20.02
N TRP A 118 7.17 -4.07 -19.44
CA TRP A 118 5.79 -3.88 -19.00
C TRP A 118 5.74 -3.45 -17.54
N ARG A 119 4.74 -2.62 -17.18
CA ARG A 119 4.54 -2.18 -15.79
C ARG A 119 4.38 -3.34 -14.79
N VAL A 120 3.87 -4.49 -15.24
CA VAL A 120 3.72 -5.69 -14.41
C VAL A 120 5.07 -6.22 -13.91
N GLU A 121 6.16 -6.01 -14.64
CA GLU A 121 7.52 -6.41 -14.23
C GLU A 121 8.02 -5.59 -13.03
N GLY A 122 7.45 -4.41 -12.79
CA GLY A 122 7.74 -3.57 -11.63
C GLY A 122 6.90 -3.89 -10.38
N VAL A 123 6.02 -4.90 -10.43
CA VAL A 123 5.22 -5.33 -9.28
C VAL A 123 6.13 -6.04 -8.28
N SER A 124 5.84 -5.85 -7.00
CA SER A 124 6.62 -6.41 -5.90
C SER A 124 5.82 -7.43 -5.12
N PHE A 125 6.51 -8.50 -4.70
CA PHE A 125 5.95 -9.51 -3.82
C PHE A 125 6.20 -9.12 -2.36
N LYS A 126 5.16 -9.19 -1.54
CA LYS A 126 5.28 -8.93 -0.11
C LYS A 126 5.78 -10.19 0.60
N VAL A 127 6.95 -10.09 1.20
CA VAL A 127 7.51 -11.15 2.08
C VAL A 127 6.93 -11.09 3.49
N HIS A 128 6.57 -9.89 3.96
CA HIS A 128 5.94 -9.66 5.27
C HIS A 128 4.45 -9.36 5.14
N ALA A 129 3.65 -9.89 6.05
CA ALA A 129 2.19 -9.80 6.03
C ALA A 129 1.62 -8.45 6.52
N SER A 130 2.42 -7.38 6.44
CA SER A 130 2.15 -6.03 6.93
C SER A 130 2.06 -4.96 5.82
N CYS A 131 1.85 -3.70 6.21
CA CYS A 131 1.95 -2.53 5.36
C CYS A 131 3.35 -2.42 4.75
N ARG A 132 3.44 -2.12 3.44
CA ARG A 132 4.73 -2.06 2.72
C ARG A 132 5.71 -1.07 3.35
N HIS A 133 5.19 0.00 3.94
CA HIS A 133 6.01 1.03 4.59
C HIS A 133 6.79 0.50 5.80
N THR A 134 6.37 -0.62 6.40
CA THR A 134 7.07 -1.27 7.52
C THR A 134 8.17 -2.24 7.08
N HIS A 135 8.13 -2.73 5.83
CA HIS A 135 8.98 -3.85 5.38
C HIS A 135 10.48 -3.61 5.54
N PRO A 136 11.04 -2.44 5.18
CA PRO A 136 12.49 -2.23 5.29
C PRO A 136 12.98 -2.23 6.75
N ALA A 137 12.17 -1.70 7.68
CA ALA A 137 12.48 -1.74 9.10
C ALA A 137 12.41 -3.17 9.65
N VAL A 138 11.43 -3.95 9.19
CA VAL A 138 11.31 -5.38 9.52
C VAL A 138 12.50 -6.17 8.97
N ASP A 139 12.92 -5.92 7.73
CA ASP A 139 14.12 -6.52 7.13
C ASP A 139 15.37 -6.21 7.96
N ALA A 140 15.54 -4.94 8.37
CA ALA A 140 16.64 -4.54 9.24
C ALA A 140 16.59 -5.23 10.61
N ALA A 141 15.41 -5.40 11.20
CA ALA A 141 15.22 -6.10 12.46
C ALA A 141 15.57 -7.59 12.35
N LEU A 142 15.16 -8.24 11.25
CA LEU A 142 15.50 -9.64 10.97
C LEU A 142 17.00 -9.81 10.71
N ALA A 143 17.64 -8.85 10.02
CA ALA A 143 19.08 -8.83 9.83
C ALA A 143 19.85 -8.65 11.15
N LEU A 144 19.36 -7.77 12.05
CA LEU A 144 19.90 -7.61 13.39
C LEU A 144 19.79 -8.92 14.19
N ARG A 145 18.62 -9.56 14.17
CA ARG A 145 18.37 -10.85 14.84
C ARG A 145 19.25 -11.98 14.32
N ALA A 146 19.60 -11.96 13.04
CA ALA A 146 20.43 -12.99 12.42
C ALA A 146 21.93 -12.90 12.80
N ARG A 147 22.35 -11.86 13.54
CA ARG A 147 23.74 -11.72 13.98
C ARG A 147 24.10 -12.78 15.03
N PRO A 148 25.34 -13.31 15.04
CA PRO A 148 25.76 -14.32 16.01
C PRO A 148 25.74 -13.86 17.47
N ASP A 149 25.93 -12.56 17.70
CA ASP A 149 25.97 -11.91 19.01
C ASP A 149 24.61 -11.30 19.40
N PHE A 150 23.54 -11.60 18.66
CA PHE A 150 22.22 -11.06 18.94
C PHE A 150 21.68 -11.60 20.27
N ASP A 151 21.34 -10.68 21.16
CA ASP A 151 20.58 -10.94 22.37
C ASP A 151 19.43 -9.94 22.46
N LEU A 152 18.20 -10.46 22.42
CA LEU A 152 16.99 -9.64 22.50
C LEU A 152 16.89 -8.94 23.86
N ASP A 153 17.35 -9.59 24.93
CA ASP A 153 17.29 -9.05 26.29
C ASP A 153 18.34 -7.96 26.51
N ALA A 154 19.38 -7.89 25.68
CA ALA A 154 20.40 -6.84 25.74
C ALA A 154 19.92 -5.51 25.14
N ILE A 155 18.87 -5.50 24.32
CA ILE A 155 18.34 -4.28 23.72
C ILE A 155 17.69 -3.41 24.80
N ASP A 156 18.09 -2.13 24.88
CA ASP A 156 17.46 -1.10 25.70
C ASP A 156 16.31 -0.43 24.94
N ARG A 157 16.62 0.14 23.77
CA ARG A 157 15.67 0.85 22.90
C ARG A 157 16.05 0.75 21.43
N ILE A 158 15.08 1.02 20.56
CA ILE A 158 15.27 1.05 19.12
C ILE A 158 14.71 2.35 18.56
N HIS A 159 15.46 2.96 17.65
CA HIS A 159 15.01 4.09 16.86
C HIS A 159 15.01 3.72 15.38
N VAL A 160 13.90 4.00 14.70
CA VAL A 160 13.74 3.71 13.27
C VAL A 160 13.58 5.02 12.50
N ARG A 161 14.51 5.27 11.59
CA ARG A 161 14.41 6.39 10.64
C ARG A 161 13.65 5.93 9.40
N VAL A 162 12.67 6.71 8.98
CA VAL A 162 11.80 6.41 7.83
C VAL A 162 11.68 7.62 6.91
N TYR A 163 11.17 7.44 5.70
CA TYR A 163 10.77 8.56 4.84
C TYR A 163 9.42 9.12 5.28
N ARG A 164 9.23 10.44 5.11
CA ARG A 164 8.06 11.19 5.60
C ARG A 164 6.72 10.62 5.14
N ALA A 165 6.62 10.15 3.90
CA ALA A 165 5.37 9.59 3.38
C ALA A 165 4.91 8.31 4.12
N ALA A 166 5.81 7.62 4.85
CA ALA A 166 5.43 6.49 5.69
C ALA A 166 4.60 6.92 6.90
N LEU A 167 4.85 8.12 7.45
CA LEU A 167 4.16 8.61 8.65
C LEU A 167 2.66 8.71 8.45
N GLY A 168 2.21 9.17 7.28
CA GLY A 168 0.78 9.30 6.98
C GLY A 168 -0.03 8.00 7.06
N LEU A 169 0.63 6.84 7.12
CA LEU A 169 -0.03 5.54 7.26
C LEU A 169 0.33 4.78 8.55
N LEU A 170 1.38 5.19 9.26
CA LEU A 170 1.96 4.44 10.38
C LEU A 170 1.93 5.22 11.70
N GLU A 171 1.94 6.56 11.65
CA GLU A 171 1.99 7.42 12.82
C GLU A 171 0.67 7.33 13.61
N GLY A 172 0.79 7.17 14.93
CA GLY A 172 -0.37 7.06 15.83
C GLY A 172 -1.17 5.75 15.70
N VAL A 173 -0.65 4.75 14.97
CA VAL A 173 -1.34 3.46 14.83
C VAL A 173 -1.03 2.51 15.99
N GLU A 174 -2.03 2.32 16.84
CA GLU A 174 -1.98 1.36 17.95
C GLU A 174 -2.31 -0.07 17.46
N PRO A 175 -1.55 -1.11 17.87
CA PRO A 175 -1.76 -2.47 17.43
C PRO A 175 -2.92 -3.15 18.18
N THR A 176 -4.11 -2.56 18.25
CA THR A 176 -5.24 -3.07 19.06
C THR A 176 -5.96 -4.29 18.47
N THR A 177 -5.76 -4.56 17.18
CA THR A 177 -6.32 -5.70 16.47
C THR A 177 -5.27 -6.31 15.54
N PRO A 178 -5.41 -7.57 15.12
CA PRO A 178 -4.51 -8.19 14.14
C PRO A 178 -4.39 -7.40 12.83
N TYR A 179 -5.44 -6.66 12.49
CA TYR A 179 -5.45 -5.83 11.31
C TYR A 179 -4.72 -4.49 11.53
N ALA A 180 -5.03 -3.77 12.61
CA ALA A 180 -4.35 -2.51 12.96
C ALA A 180 -2.84 -2.73 13.17
N ALA A 181 -2.46 -3.86 13.79
CA ALA A 181 -1.08 -4.26 14.00
C ALA A 181 -0.24 -4.32 12.71
N LYS A 182 -0.85 -4.57 11.54
CA LYS A 182 -0.17 -4.57 10.23
C LYS A 182 0.31 -3.18 9.79
N PHE A 183 -0.16 -2.12 10.45
CA PHE A 183 0.18 -0.73 10.20
C PHE A 183 0.94 -0.09 11.36
N SER A 184 1.12 -0.80 12.48
CA SER A 184 1.96 -0.35 13.59
C SER A 184 3.42 -0.75 13.35
N LEU A 185 4.27 0.23 13.03
CA LEU A 185 5.71 -0.01 12.81
C LEU A 185 6.39 -0.58 14.06
N PRO A 186 6.19 -0.02 15.29
CA PRO A 186 6.78 -0.56 16.50
C PRO A 186 6.43 -2.04 16.72
N PHE A 187 5.15 -2.39 16.60
CA PHE A 187 4.69 -3.78 16.73
C PHE A 187 5.32 -4.70 15.67
N CYS A 188 5.35 -4.29 14.40
CA CYS A 188 5.93 -5.09 13.32
C CYS A 188 7.41 -5.40 13.56
N VAL A 189 8.18 -4.41 13.99
CA VAL A 189 9.62 -4.57 14.32
C VAL A 189 9.78 -5.46 15.56
N ALA A 190 8.99 -5.25 16.61
CA ALA A 190 9.02 -6.06 17.83
C ALA A 190 8.69 -7.54 17.54
N ALA A 191 7.62 -7.81 16.81
CA ALA A 191 7.22 -9.16 16.44
C ALA A 191 8.29 -9.85 15.59
N ALA A 192 8.89 -9.15 14.62
CA ALA A 192 9.99 -9.68 13.82
C ALA A 192 11.22 -10.03 14.66
N LEU A 193 11.61 -9.16 15.60
CA LEU A 193 12.73 -9.42 16.51
C LEU A 193 12.46 -10.57 17.48
N ARG A 194 11.22 -10.74 17.93
CA ARG A 194 10.84 -11.80 18.88
C ARG A 194 10.74 -13.17 18.20
N PHE A 195 10.01 -13.23 17.09
CA PHE A 195 9.65 -14.49 16.43
C PHE A 195 10.60 -14.87 15.29
N GLY A 196 11.42 -13.94 14.80
CA GLY A 196 12.31 -14.19 13.66
C GLY A 196 11.62 -14.28 12.30
N GLU A 197 10.35 -13.87 12.23
CA GLU A 197 9.57 -13.75 11.01
C GLU A 197 8.45 -12.72 11.20
N LEU A 198 7.85 -12.26 10.10
CA LEU A 198 6.63 -11.46 10.12
C LEU A 198 5.59 -11.95 9.09
N GLY A 199 5.32 -13.25 9.12
CA GLY A 199 4.30 -13.91 8.32
C GLY A 199 2.87 -13.71 8.85
N LEU A 200 1.88 -14.29 8.16
CA LEU A 200 0.47 -14.20 8.55
C LEU A 200 0.19 -14.71 9.97
N ALA A 201 0.93 -15.73 10.40
CA ALA A 201 0.82 -16.30 11.74
C ALA A 201 1.22 -15.35 12.87
N ARG A 202 1.81 -14.18 12.55
CA ARG A 202 2.18 -13.13 13.53
C ARG A 202 1.11 -12.04 13.68
N PHE A 203 0.01 -12.14 12.95
CA PHE A 203 -1.11 -11.22 13.05
C PHE A 203 -2.34 -11.99 13.53
N THR A 204 -2.34 -12.35 14.81
CA THR A 204 -3.42 -13.01 15.53
C THR A 204 -3.73 -12.27 16.81
N ASP A 205 -4.90 -12.50 17.40
CA ASP A 205 -5.28 -11.84 18.66
C ASP A 205 -4.31 -12.19 19.79
N GLU A 206 -3.78 -13.42 19.80
CA GLU A 206 -2.79 -13.86 20.78
C GLU A 206 -1.46 -13.12 20.63
N THR A 207 -0.98 -12.94 19.39
CA THR A 207 0.29 -12.22 19.15
C THR A 207 0.15 -10.73 19.47
N VAL A 208 -1.01 -10.16 19.17
CA VAL A 208 -1.34 -8.76 19.49
C VAL A 208 -1.42 -8.53 21.00
N ALA A 209 -1.90 -9.52 21.76
CA ALA A 209 -2.01 -9.46 23.22
C ALA A 209 -0.73 -9.92 23.96
N ASP A 210 0.34 -10.33 23.26
CA ASP A 210 1.57 -10.83 23.87
C ASP A 210 2.32 -9.68 24.59
N ALA A 211 2.35 -9.77 25.92
CA ALA A 211 2.90 -8.71 26.77
C ALA A 211 4.40 -8.43 26.49
N GLU A 212 5.18 -9.44 26.10
CA GLU A 212 6.59 -9.27 25.79
C GLU A 212 6.80 -8.62 24.42
N THR A 213 5.98 -8.92 23.41
CA THR A 213 5.96 -8.17 22.14
C THR A 213 5.58 -6.71 22.38
N LEU A 214 4.53 -6.45 23.15
CA LEU A 214 4.08 -5.09 23.44
C LEU A 214 5.13 -4.29 24.23
N ALA A 215 5.74 -4.88 25.26
CA ALA A 215 6.81 -4.25 26.02
C ALA A 215 8.06 -3.95 25.16
N LEU A 216 8.34 -4.75 24.14
CA LEU A 216 9.37 -4.43 23.14
C LEU A 216 8.93 -3.31 22.20
N ALA A 217 7.67 -3.33 21.75
CA ALA A 217 7.09 -2.27 20.91
C ALA A 217 7.13 -0.89 21.58
N ASP A 218 6.86 -0.82 22.88
CA ASP A 218 6.90 0.42 23.67
C ASP A 218 8.29 1.09 23.70
N ARG A 219 9.35 0.34 23.37
CA ARG A 219 10.74 0.82 23.34
C ARG A 219 11.22 1.14 21.92
N ILE A 220 10.34 1.03 20.93
CA ILE A 220 10.61 1.32 19.52
C ILE A 220 9.96 2.65 19.16
N THR A 221 10.78 3.62 18.76
CA THR A 221 10.32 4.92 18.23
C THR A 221 10.67 5.05 16.77
N PHE A 222 10.00 5.95 16.05
CA PHE A 222 10.37 6.26 14.68
C PHE A 222 10.14 7.73 14.33
N ALA A 223 10.94 8.22 13.38
CA ALA A 223 10.91 9.63 12.96
C ALA A 223 11.26 9.75 11.46
N PRO A 224 10.81 10.83 10.80
CA PRO A 224 11.18 11.08 9.41
C PRO A 224 12.65 11.48 9.31
N ASP A 225 13.30 11.03 8.25
CA ASP A 225 14.65 11.40 7.84
C ASP A 225 14.58 12.00 6.43
N GLU A 226 15.17 13.19 6.23
CA GLU A 226 15.06 13.93 4.98
C GLU A 226 15.88 13.30 3.85
N GLU A 227 17.01 12.65 4.16
CA GLU A 227 17.80 11.92 3.17
C GLU A 227 17.03 10.69 2.67
N LEU A 228 16.38 9.98 3.59
CA LEU A 228 15.49 8.86 3.23
C LEU A 228 14.27 9.33 2.44
N SER A 229 13.72 10.50 2.80
CA SER A 229 12.56 11.10 2.12
C SER A 229 12.86 11.48 0.68
N ALA A 230 14.07 11.97 0.39
CA ALA A 230 14.51 12.31 -0.96
C ALA A 230 14.59 11.09 -1.91
N LEU A 231 14.67 9.87 -1.38
CA LEU A 231 14.71 8.63 -2.17
C LEU A 231 13.33 8.09 -2.53
N TYR A 232 12.27 8.54 -1.85
CA TYR A 232 10.89 8.14 -2.11
C TYR A 232 10.29 8.94 -3.28
N PRO A 233 9.51 8.34 -4.19
CA PRO A 233 8.99 6.96 -4.19
C PRO A 233 9.86 5.95 -4.96
N SER A 234 11.02 6.35 -5.49
CA SER A 234 11.92 5.43 -6.21
C SER A 234 12.43 4.28 -5.32
N ARG A 235 12.55 4.52 -4.01
CA ARG A 235 12.89 3.53 -2.99
C ARG A 235 12.02 3.74 -1.75
N TRP A 236 11.88 2.69 -0.94
CA TRP A 236 11.24 2.72 0.37
C TRP A 236 12.30 2.38 1.42
N PRO A 237 13.21 3.29 1.79
CA PRO A 237 14.29 2.98 2.71
C PRO A 237 13.86 3.08 4.18
N SER A 238 14.61 2.44 5.08
CA SER A 238 14.57 2.67 6.51
C SER A 238 15.92 2.36 7.12
N ILE A 239 16.24 3.00 8.25
CA ILE A 239 17.42 2.68 9.06
C ILE A 239 16.92 2.34 10.46
N LEU A 240 17.37 1.22 11.00
CA LEU A 240 17.06 0.77 12.36
C LEU A 240 18.35 0.85 13.19
N GLU A 241 18.28 1.54 14.32
CA GLU A 241 19.36 1.70 15.29
C GLU A 241 18.89 1.10 16.62
N ALA A 242 19.62 0.12 17.14
CA ALA A 242 19.29 -0.54 18.40
C ALA A 242 20.36 -0.19 19.43
N THR A 243 19.99 0.51 20.49
CA THR A 243 20.89 0.79 21.61
C THR A 243 20.78 -0.35 22.62
N LEU A 244 21.92 -0.90 23.02
CA LEU A 244 22.03 -1.95 24.04
C LEU A 244 22.05 -1.34 25.46
N LYS A 245 21.76 -2.16 26.46
CA LYS A 245 21.75 -1.76 27.89
C LYS A 245 23.11 -1.30 28.42
N ASP A 246 24.20 -1.67 27.75
CA ASP A 246 25.56 -1.20 28.06
C ASP A 246 25.92 0.13 27.34
N GLY A 247 25.03 0.64 26.50
CA GLY A 247 25.18 1.88 25.75
C GLY A 247 25.75 1.72 24.33
N ALA A 248 26.12 0.52 23.89
CA ALA A 248 26.52 0.29 22.50
C ALA A 248 25.34 0.48 21.53
N THR A 249 25.60 0.83 20.27
CA THR A 249 24.58 0.97 19.20
C THR A 249 25.05 0.27 17.94
#